data_AF-A0A379A8Z7-F1
#
_entry.id   AF-A0A379A8Z7-F1
#
_cell.length_a   1.000
_cell.length_b   1.000
_cell.length_c   1.000
_cell.angle_alpha   90.00
_cell.angle_beta   90.00
_cell.angle_gamma   90.00
#
_symmetry.space_group_name_H-M   'P 1'
#
loop_
_entity.id
_entity.type
_entity.pdbx_description
1 polymer ?
#
loop_
_entity_poly.entity_id
_entity_poly.type
_entity_poly.pdbx_seq_one_letter_code
_entity_poly.pdbx_strand_id
1 'polypeptide(L)' 'MSEHNTNEMQFQIQRVFTKDISFEAPNAPQVFQKEWEPDVKLDLDTASSQLADEVYEVVLRVTVTATVGEETAFLW' A
#
# COMPACT_ATOMS: atom_id res chain seq x y z
N MET A 1 30.63 -31.05 -20.57
CA MET A 1 31.06 -29.79 -19.92
C MET A 1 29.96 -28.78 -20.19
N SER A 2 29.16 -28.53 -19.15
CA SER A 2 28.26 -27.38 -18.95
C SER A 2 27.13 -27.15 -19.96
N GLU A 3 25.99 -27.81 -19.76
CA GLU A 3 24.70 -27.35 -20.30
C GLU A 3 24.27 -26.08 -19.54
N HIS A 4 24.34 -24.92 -20.20
CA HIS A 4 23.76 -23.68 -19.70
C HIS A 4 22.25 -23.70 -19.95
N ASN A 5 21.49 -24.03 -18.92
CA ASN A 5 20.03 -23.95 -18.96
C ASN A 5 19.63 -22.48 -18.79
N THR A 6 19.50 -21.74 -19.89
CA THR A 6 19.02 -20.36 -19.92
C THR A 6 17.50 -20.34 -19.77
N ASN A 7 16.99 -20.71 -18.59
CA ASN A 7 15.59 -20.49 -18.27
C ASN A 7 15.46 -19.04 -17.79
N GLU A 8 15.19 -18.12 -18.71
CA GLU A 8 14.93 -16.72 -18.37
C GLU A 8 13.71 -16.63 -17.45
N MET A 9 13.79 -15.78 -16.42
CA MET A 9 12.67 -15.57 -15.50
C MET A 9 11.47 -15.03 -16.28
N GLN A 10 10.43 -15.85 -16.42
CA GLN A 10 9.21 -15.44 -17.12
C GLN A 10 8.32 -14.64 -16.16
N PHE A 11 8.09 -13.36 -16.48
CA PHE A 11 7.24 -12.47 -15.70
C PHE A 11 6.15 -11.88 -16.60
N GLN A 12 4.88 -12.01 -16.20
CA GLN A 12 3.75 -11.44 -16.91
C GLN A 12 2.74 -10.86 -15.92
N ILE A 13 2.35 -9.61 -16.13
CA ILE A 13 1.27 -8.97 -15.35
C ILE A 13 -0.06 -9.50 -15.87
N GLN A 14 -0.78 -10.22 -15.01
CA GLN A 14 -2.13 -10.73 -15.32
C GLN A 14 -3.20 -9.67 -15.08
N ARG A 15 -3.14 -8.97 -13.94
CA ARG A 15 -4.07 -7.90 -13.58
C ARG A 15 -3.47 -6.99 -12.52
N VAL A 16 -3.85 -5.72 -12.54
CA VAL A 16 -3.63 -4.75 -11.47
C VAL A 16 -4.99 -4.20 -11.05
N PHE A 17 -5.29 -4.24 -9.75
CA PHE A 17 -6.57 -3.79 -9.21
C PHE A 17 -6.44 -3.44 -7.73
N THR A 18 -7.36 -2.61 -7.25
CA THR A 18 -7.43 -2.26 -5.83
C THR A 18 -8.28 -3.29 -5.08
N LYS A 19 -7.72 -3.89 -4.02
CA LYS A 19 -8.45 -4.86 -3.19
C LYS A 19 -9.24 -4.19 -2.07
N ASP A 20 -8.69 -3.11 -1.53
CA ASP A 20 -9.23 -2.42 -0.37
C ASP A 20 -8.86 -0.93 -0.42
N ILE A 21 -9.78 -0.09 0.04
CA ILE A 21 -9.58 1.36 0.21
C ILE A 21 -10.28 1.74 1.51
N SER A 22 -9.54 2.38 2.42
CA SER A 22 -10.10 3.05 3.57
C SER A 22 -9.74 4.53 3.55
N PHE A 23 -10.60 5.36 4.11
CA PHE A 23 -10.29 6.75 4.40
C PHE A 23 -11.12 7.20 5.60
N GLU A 24 -10.45 7.76 6.60
CA GLU A 24 -11.08 8.22 7.82
C GLU A 24 -10.56 9.61 8.20
N ALA A 25 -11.48 10.51 8.58
CA ALA A 25 -11.15 11.85 9.09
C ALA A 25 -11.89 12.08 10.42
N PRO A 26 -11.43 11.48 11.54
CA PRO A 26 -12.19 11.42 12.78
C PRO A 26 -12.50 12.78 13.40
N ASN A 27 -11.61 13.76 13.21
CA ASN A 27 -11.72 15.10 13.77
C ASN A 27 -12.29 16.12 12.78
N ALA A 28 -12.89 15.66 11.67
CA ALA A 28 -13.59 16.54 10.75
C ALA A 28 -14.94 16.99 11.35
N PRO A 29 -15.32 18.28 11.21
CA PRO A 29 -14.60 19.36 10.52
C PRO A 29 -13.64 20.18 11.42
N GLN A 30 -13.55 19.89 12.73
CA GLN A 30 -12.82 20.69 13.71
C GLN A 30 -11.34 20.86 13.36
N VAL A 31 -10.71 19.82 12.81
CA VAL A 31 -9.30 19.85 12.38
C VAL A 31 -9.02 20.95 11.35
N PHE A 32 -10.02 21.39 10.57
CA PHE A 32 -9.85 22.45 9.57
C PHE A 32 -9.62 23.85 10.18
N GLN A 33 -9.82 24.02 11.49
CA GLN A 33 -9.57 25.28 12.20
C GLN A 33 -8.14 25.38 12.75
N LYS A 34 -7.38 24.28 12.70
CA LYS A 34 -5.99 24.26 13.16
C LYS A 34 -5.07 24.84 12.11
N GLU A 35 -3.94 25.39 12.57
CA GLU A 35 -2.83 25.73 11.69
C GLU A 35 -2.33 24.45 11.00
N TRP A 36 -2.21 24.51 9.68
CA TRP A 36 -1.95 23.32 8.86
C TRP A 36 -0.46 23.02 8.77
N GLU A 37 0.04 22.30 9.77
CA GLU A 37 1.39 21.72 9.79
C GLU A 37 1.31 20.23 10.15
N PRO A 38 0.90 19.35 9.23
CA PRO A 38 0.73 17.94 9.52
C PRO A 38 2.07 17.17 9.56
N ASP A 39 2.23 16.29 10.56
CA ASP A 39 3.20 15.20 10.54
C ASP A 39 2.60 14.02 9.75
N VAL A 40 3.33 13.56 8.74
CA VAL A 40 2.88 12.50 7.83
C VAL A 40 3.73 11.25 8.03
N LYS A 41 3.07 10.15 8.38
CA LYS A 41 3.68 8.82 8.52
C LYS A 41 3.21 7.92 7.40
N LEU A 42 4.17 7.22 6.79
CA LEU A 42 3.96 6.25 5.72
C LEU A 42 4.38 4.86 6.21
N ASP A 43 3.50 3.89 6.06
CA ASP A 43 3.77 2.47 6.33
C ASP A 43 3.48 1.65 5.06
N LEU A 44 4.39 0.73 4.75
CA LEU A 44 4.36 -0.10 3.54
C LEU A 44 4.46 -1.57 3.93
N ASP A 45 3.44 -2.34 3.54
CA ASP A 45 3.40 -3.78 3.76
C ASP A 45 3.23 -4.51 2.42
N THR A 46 3.86 -5.68 2.28
CA THR A 46 3.78 -6.50 1.07
C THR A 46 3.42 -7.92 1.45
N ALA A 47 2.32 -8.41 0.90
CA ALA A 47 1.89 -9.79 1.03
C ALA A 47 1.88 -10.46 -0.36
N SER A 48 2.24 -11.74 -0.42
CA SER A 48 2.12 -12.55 -1.62
C SER A 48 1.39 -13.85 -1.32
N SER A 49 0.63 -14.33 -2.29
CA SER A 49 -0.05 -15.62 -2.21
C SER A 49 -0.08 -16.29 -3.57
N GLN A 50 -0.02 -17.61 -3.60
CA GLN A 50 -0.18 -18.38 -4.83
C GLN A 50 -1.67 -18.62 -5.10
N LEU A 51 -2.14 -18.31 -6.31
CA LEU A 51 -3.54 -18.52 -6.72
C LEU A 51 -3.70 -19.80 -7.54
N ALA A 52 -2.72 -20.12 -8.38
CA ALA A 52 -2.68 -21.33 -9.20
C ALA A 52 -1.22 -21.69 -9.53
N ASP A 53 -1.01 -22.74 -10.32
CA ASP A 53 0.31 -23.07 -10.84
C ASP A 53 0.88 -21.88 -11.62
N GLU A 54 2.10 -21.46 -11.30
CA GLU A 54 2.79 -20.28 -11.85
C GLU A 54 2.03 -18.93 -11.75
N VAL A 55 0.89 -18.85 -11.05
CA VAL A 55 0.10 -17.61 -10.89
C VAL A 55 0.11 -17.16 -9.44
N TYR A 56 0.61 -15.95 -9.21
CA TYR A 56 0.73 -15.33 -7.89
C TYR A 56 -0.07 -14.02 -7.83
N GLU A 57 -0.65 -13.77 -6.66
CA GLU A 57 -1.16 -12.46 -6.28
C GLU A 57 -0.14 -11.78 -5.37
N VAL A 58 0.21 -10.54 -5.70
CA VAL A 58 1.03 -9.68 -4.84
C VAL A 58 0.19 -8.47 -4.44
N VAL A 59 0.07 -8.23 -3.14
CA VAL A 59 -0.66 -7.11 -2.55
C VAL A 59 0.35 -6.19 -1.90
N LEU A 60 0.44 -4.97 -2.43
CA LEU A 60 1.14 -3.86 -1.79
C LEU A 60 0.11 -3.04 -1.03
N ARG A 61 0.27 -2.95 0.29
CA ARG A 61 -0.55 -2.09 1.16
C ARG A 61 0.24 -0.85 1.52
N VAL A 62 -0.42 0.29 1.37
CA VAL A 62 0.13 1.59 1.71
C VAL A 62 -0.80 2.20 2.74
N THR A 63 -0.28 2.51 3.93
CA THR A 63 -1.03 3.19 4.98
C THR A 63 -0.42 4.57 5.21
N VAL A 64 -1.24 5.61 5.18
CA VAL A 64 -0.82 7.00 5.43
C VAL A 64 -1.58 7.54 6.63
N THR A 65 -0.84 8.07 7.60
CA THR A 65 -1.40 8.76 8.76
C THR A 65 -0.93 10.20 8.78
N ALA A 66 -1.86 11.14 8.78
CA ALA A 66 -1.57 12.56 8.94
C ALA A 66 -2.12 13.07 10.28
N THR A 67 -1.28 13.72 11.07
CA THR A 67 -1.64 14.31 12.38
C THR A 67 -1.27 15.78 12.44
N VAL A 68 -2.15 16.63 12.98
CA VAL A 68 -1.89 18.05 13.24
C VAL A 68 -1.87 18.26 14.75
N GLY A 69 -0.67 18.53 15.30
CA GLY A 69 -0.42 18.43 16.74
C GLY A 69 -0.65 16.99 17.23
N GLU A 70 -1.52 16.82 18.22
CA GLU A 70 -1.88 15.49 18.77
C GLU A 70 -3.15 14.89 18.15
N GLU A 71 -3.77 15.56 17.17
CA GLU A 71 -5.01 15.08 16.55
C GLU A 71 -4.78 14.48 15.17
N THR A 72 -5.44 13.36 14.89
CA THR A 72 -5.51 12.77 13.55
C THR A 72 -6.27 13.69 12.61
N ALA A 73 -5.60 14.15 11.56
CA ALA A 73 -6.25 14.86 10.46
C ALA A 73 -6.97 13.87 9.55
N PHE A 74 -6.25 12.86 9.06
CA PHE A 74 -6.84 11.76 8.32
C PHE A 74 -5.95 10.51 8.35
N LEU A 75 -6.58 9.38 8.09
CA LEU A 75 -5.98 8.07 7.86
C LEU A 75 -6.41 7.59 6.48
N TRP A 76 -5.47 7.01 5.74
CA TRP A 76 -5.70 6.31 4.48
C TRP A 76 -5.09 4.92 4.60
#